data_AF-A0A6J4L110-F1
#
_entry.id   AF-A0A6J4L110-F1
#
_cell.length_a   1.000
_cell.length_b   1.000
_cell.length_c   1.000
_cell.angle_alpha   90.00
_cell.angle_beta   90.00
_cell.angle_gamma   90.00
#
_symmetry.space_group_name_H-M   'P 1'
#
loop_
_entity.id
_entity.type
_entity.pdbx_description
1 polymer ?
#
loop_
_entity_poly.entity_id
_entity_poly.type
_entity_poly.pdbx_seq_one_letter_code
_entity_poly.pdbx_strand_id
1 'polypeptide(L)'
;MPSPAPTPVSTRPDTALVRRARKVDRLLAAAYPDARCELDFGTPFQLLVATVLSAQTTDKRVNSVTPALFAAYPDPASLAAADRADVERIVQPTGFFRAKTE
;
A
#
# COMPACT_ATOMS: atom_id res chain seq x y z
N MET A 1 -33.39 28.84 18.96
CA MET A 1 -33.89 27.68 18.21
C MET A 1 -33.04 26.48 18.58
N PRO A 2 -33.61 25.38 19.12
CA PRO A 2 -32.82 24.17 19.40
C PRO A 2 -32.36 23.53 18.09
N SER A 3 -31.09 23.10 18.06
CA SER A 3 -30.47 22.41 16.91
C SER A 3 -31.13 21.05 16.67
N PRO A 4 -31.39 20.63 15.41
CA PRO A 4 -32.01 19.34 15.13
C PRO A 4 -31.09 18.19 15.57
N ALA A 5 -31.67 17.18 16.24
CA ALA A 5 -30.96 15.99 16.66
C ALA A 5 -30.43 15.20 15.43
N PRO A 6 -29.23 14.59 15.51
CA PRO A 6 -28.68 13.81 14.41
C PRO A 6 -29.58 12.63 14.07
N THR A 7 -29.88 12.48 12.78
CA THR A 7 -30.73 11.40 12.26
C THR A 7 -30.01 10.05 12.44
N PRO A 8 -30.70 8.98 12.91
CA PRO A 8 -30.07 7.69 13.12
C PRO A 8 -29.57 7.12 11.78
N VAL A 9 -28.26 6.87 11.68
CA VAL A 9 -27.65 6.27 10.51
C VAL A 9 -28.03 4.79 10.47
N SER A 10 -28.81 4.38 9.45
CA SER A 10 -29.12 2.97 9.21
C SER A 10 -27.84 2.20 8.86
N THR A 11 -27.59 1.11 9.59
CA THR A 11 -26.39 0.27 9.42
C THR A 11 -26.42 -0.64 8.19
N ARG A 12 -27.58 -0.75 7.52
CA ARG A 12 -27.72 -1.55 6.29
C ARG A 12 -27.57 -0.66 5.06
N PRO A 13 -26.66 -1.00 4.11
CA PRO A 13 -26.52 -0.25 2.89
C PRO A 13 -27.79 -0.36 2.03
N ASP A 14 -28.15 0.75 1.37
CA ASP A 14 -29.26 0.78 0.43
C ASP A 14 -29.06 -0.28 -0.67
N THR A 15 -30.10 -1.08 -0.94
CA THR A 15 -30.08 -2.14 -1.94
C THR A 15 -29.73 -1.61 -3.33
N ALA A 16 -30.13 -0.38 -3.66
CA ALA A 16 -29.77 0.26 -4.92
C ALA A 16 -28.25 0.50 -5.02
N LEU A 17 -27.61 0.92 -3.92
CA LEU A 17 -26.15 1.10 -3.86
C LEU A 17 -25.41 -0.22 -4.02
N VAL A 18 -25.86 -1.28 -3.34
CA VAL A 18 -25.26 -2.63 -3.47
C VAL A 18 -25.36 -3.14 -4.91
N ARG A 19 -26.51 -2.95 -5.58
CA ARG A 19 -26.70 -3.33 -6.98
C ARG A 19 -25.76 -2.58 -7.92
N ARG A 20 -25.57 -1.27 -7.68
CA ARG A 20 -24.64 -0.45 -8.47
C ARG A 20 -23.19 -0.90 -8.27
N ALA A 21 -22.75 -1.13 -7.03
CA ALA A 21 -21.41 -1.61 -6.72
C ALA A 21 -21.10 -2.94 -7.43
N ARG A 22 -22.01 -3.92 -7.37
CA ARG A 22 -21.87 -5.20 -8.09
C ARG A 22 -21.87 -5.07 -9.61
N LYS A 23 -22.53 -4.05 -10.17
CA LYS A 23 -22.46 -3.77 -11.62
C LYS A 23 -21.08 -3.23 -11.98
N VAL A 24 -20.55 -2.28 -11.21
CA VAL A 24 -19.21 -1.69 -11.42
C VAL A 24 -18.13 -2.76 -11.27
N ASP A 25 -18.18 -3.57 -10.22
CA ASP A 25 -17.24 -4.66 -9.96
C ASP A 25 -17.14 -5.64 -11.15
N ARG A 26 -18.28 -6.09 -11.69
CA ARG A 26 -18.30 -6.95 -12.88
C ARG A 26 -17.71 -6.28 -14.13
N LEU A 27 -17.91 -4.98 -14.30
CA LEU A 27 -17.32 -4.24 -15.42
C LEU A 27 -15.80 -4.10 -15.26
N LEU A 28 -15.32 -3.84 -14.04
CA LEU A 28 -13.90 -3.77 -13.73
C LEU A 28 -13.22 -5.13 -13.92
N ALA A 29 -13.82 -6.21 -13.43
CA ALA A 29 -13.31 -7.57 -13.60
C ALA A 29 -13.21 -7.98 -15.08
N ALA A 30 -14.17 -7.56 -15.92
CA ALA A 30 -14.11 -7.81 -17.36
C ALA A 30 -13.10 -6.91 -18.09
N ALA A 31 -12.94 -5.64 -17.67
CA ALA A 31 -12.02 -4.69 -18.29
C ALA A 31 -10.56 -4.95 -17.93
N TYR A 32 -10.29 -5.48 -16.73
CA TYR A 32 -8.97 -5.71 -16.19
C TYR A 32 -8.83 -7.16 -15.64
N PRO A 33 -8.91 -8.18 -16.51
CA PRO A 33 -8.92 -9.59 -16.08
C PRO A 33 -7.64 -10.01 -15.35
N ASP A 34 -6.52 -9.33 -15.62
CA ASP A 34 -5.20 -9.64 -15.06
C ASP A 34 -4.75 -8.66 -13.95
N ALA A 35 -5.70 -7.89 -13.39
CA ALA A 35 -5.41 -6.94 -12.31
C ALA A 35 -4.81 -7.67 -11.10
N ARG A 36 -3.58 -7.27 -10.74
CA ARG A 36 -2.81 -7.83 -9.62
C ARG A 36 -1.98 -6.74 -8.96
N CYS A 37 -1.37 -7.06 -7.82
CA CYS A 37 -0.40 -6.16 -7.18
C CYS A 37 0.78 -5.89 -8.13
N GLU A 38 1.13 -4.63 -8.34
CA GLU A 38 2.27 -4.23 -9.19
C GLU A 38 3.60 -4.18 -8.44
N LEU A 39 3.59 -4.33 -7.11
CA LEU A 39 4.81 -4.38 -6.31
C LEU A 39 5.51 -5.74 -6.47
N ASP A 40 6.84 -5.69 -6.66
CA ASP A 40 7.66 -6.90 -6.78
C ASP A 40 8.10 -7.40 -5.39
N PHE A 41 7.67 -8.61 -5.01
CA PHE A 41 8.01 -9.25 -3.74
C PHE A 41 8.01 -10.78 -3.86
N GLY A 42 8.84 -11.45 -3.05
CA GLY A 42 8.90 -12.91 -2.92
C GLY A 42 8.40 -13.44 -1.58
N THR A 43 8.19 -12.57 -0.57
CA THR A 43 7.75 -12.96 0.78
C THR A 43 6.76 -11.96 1.37
N PRO A 44 5.94 -12.36 2.38
CA PRO A 44 5.05 -11.42 3.08
C PRO A 44 5.78 -10.24 3.72
N PHE A 45 7.00 -10.46 4.22
CA PHE A 45 7.85 -9.39 4.76
C PHE A 45 8.21 -8.37 3.67
N GLN A 46 8.65 -8.83 2.50
CA GLN A 46 8.99 -7.95 1.38
C GLN A 46 7.77 -7.15 0.92
N LEU A 47 6.58 -7.75 0.86
CA LEU A 47 5.34 -7.04 0.55
C LEU A 47 5.00 -5.96 1.58
N LEU A 48 5.15 -6.26 2.87
CA LEU A 48 4.94 -5.28 3.94
C LEU A 48 5.87 -4.07 3.76
N VAL A 49 7.17 -4.32 3.60
CA VAL A 49 8.16 -3.25 3.41
C VAL A 49 7.87 -2.46 2.13
N ALA A 50 7.59 -3.13 1.01
CA ALA A 50 7.25 -2.47 -0.25
C ALA A 50 5.98 -1.60 -0.13
N THR A 51 4.99 -2.03 0.66
CA THR A 51 3.77 -1.26 0.94
C THR A 51 4.05 -0.01 1.77
N VAL A 52 4.94 -0.09 2.77
CA VAL A 52 5.38 1.10 3.53
C VAL A 52 6.12 2.08 2.61
N LEU A 53 6.99 1.56 1.74
CA LEU A 53 7.75 2.37 0.79
C LEU A 53 6.88 3.00 -0.30
N SER A 54 5.76 2.38 -0.69
CA SER A 54 4.85 2.89 -1.72
C SER A 54 4.07 4.14 -1.30
N ALA A 55 4.03 4.45 0.00
CA ALA A 55 3.40 5.66 0.50
C ALA A 55 3.93 6.91 -0.23
N GLN A 56 3.02 7.63 -0.90
CA GLN A 56 3.28 8.86 -1.66
C GLN A 56 4.36 8.71 -2.75
N THR A 57 4.49 7.54 -3.35
CA THR A 57 5.39 7.28 -4.48
C THR A 57 4.75 6.31 -5.47
N THR A 58 5.46 5.91 -6.52
CA THR A 58 4.95 4.97 -7.53
C THR A 58 5.52 3.57 -7.32
N ASP A 59 4.74 2.54 -7.67
CA ASP A 59 5.18 1.13 -7.59
C ASP A 59 6.46 0.91 -8.41
N LYS A 60 6.56 1.52 -9.60
CA LYS A 60 7.78 1.52 -10.42
C LYS A 60 9.03 2.01 -9.66
N ARG A 61 8.87 3.02 -8.82
CA ARG A 61 9.97 3.59 -8.04
C ARG A 61 10.32 2.71 -6.84
N VAL A 62 9.33 2.14 -6.17
CA VAL A 62 9.55 1.11 -5.14
C VAL A 62 10.31 -0.08 -5.72
N ASN A 63 9.85 -0.63 -6.84
CA ASN A 63 10.47 -1.79 -7.50
C ASN A 63 11.89 -1.49 -8.02
N SER A 64 12.26 -0.21 -8.19
CA SER A 64 13.64 0.16 -8.53
C SER A 64 14.62 0.08 -7.35
N VAL A 65 14.13 0.18 -6.11
CA VAL A 65 14.97 0.18 -4.89
C VAL A 65 14.89 -1.13 -4.11
N THR A 66 13.76 -1.83 -4.16
CA THR A 66 13.54 -3.06 -3.38
C THR A 66 14.52 -4.20 -3.71
N PRO A 67 15.03 -4.38 -4.95
CA PRO A 67 16.05 -5.42 -5.20
C PRO A 67 17.33 -5.19 -4.40
N ALA A 68 17.80 -3.94 -4.32
CA ALA A 68 18.99 -3.60 -3.54
C ALA A 68 18.72 -3.71 -2.02
N LEU A 69 17.55 -3.25 -1.58
CA LEU A 69 17.15 -3.33 -0.17
C LEU A 69 17.05 -4.78 0.30
N PHE A 70 16.38 -5.65 -0.45
CA PHE A 70 16.16 -7.05 -0.06
C PHE A 70 17.38 -7.94 -0.27
N ALA A 71 18.32 -7.55 -1.15
CA ALA A 71 19.62 -8.19 -1.22
C ALA A 71 20.48 -7.90 0.02
N ALA A 72 20.43 -6.67 0.53
CA ALA A 72 21.15 -6.28 1.75
C ALA A 72 20.45 -6.77 3.03
N TYR A 73 19.11 -6.74 3.03
CA TYR A 73 18.27 -7.02 4.20
C TYR A 73 17.13 -7.98 3.83
N PRO A 74 17.42 -9.30 3.67
CA PRO A 74 16.47 -10.28 3.16
C PRO A 74 15.34 -10.62 4.15
N ASP A 75 15.53 -10.36 5.44
CA ASP A 75 14.62 -10.76 6.50
C ASP A 75 14.41 -9.65 7.56
N PRO A 76 13.36 -9.74 8.41
CA PRO A 76 13.07 -8.72 9.41
C PRO A 76 14.22 -8.45 10.39
N ALA A 77 14.98 -9.48 10.78
CA ALA A 77 16.05 -9.33 11.76
C ALA A 77 17.23 -8.56 11.16
N SER A 78 17.57 -8.85 9.91
CA SER A 78 18.62 -8.12 9.16
C SER A 78 18.27 -6.65 8.97
N LEU A 79 17.02 -6.33 8.61
CA LEU A 79 16.58 -4.94 8.44
C LEU A 79 16.50 -4.18 9.77
N ALA A 80 16.05 -4.85 10.84
CA ALA A 80 15.98 -4.24 12.17
C ALA A 80 17.36 -3.94 12.77
N ALA A 81 18.39 -4.71 12.39
CA ALA A 81 19.78 -4.50 12.80
C ALA A 81 20.56 -3.57 11.87
N ALA A 82 19.94 -3.08 10.79
CA ALA A 82 20.60 -2.25 9.78
C ALA A 82 21.05 -0.89 10.33
N ASP A 83 22.15 -0.36 9.78
CA ASP A 83 22.44 1.06 9.96
C ASP A 83 21.39 1.87 9.21
N ARG A 84 20.67 2.72 9.94
CA ARG A 84 19.66 3.61 9.39
C ARG A 84 20.21 4.45 8.24
N ALA A 85 21.46 4.96 8.34
CA ALA A 85 22.05 5.77 7.28
C ALA A 85 22.19 4.99 5.96
N ASP A 86 22.44 3.68 6.05
CA ASP A 86 22.52 2.81 4.89
C ASP A 86 21.15 2.56 4.26
N VAL A 87 20.14 2.27 5.08
CA VAL A 87 18.75 2.09 4.60
C VAL A 87 18.24 3.39 3.95
N GLU A 88 18.48 4.54 4.58
CA GLU A 88 18.11 5.85 4.04
C GLU A 88 18.73 6.10 2.67
N ARG A 89 20.00 5.73 2.47
CA ARG A 89 20.69 5.83 1.18
C ARG A 89 20.05 4.96 0.09
N ILE A 90 19.63 3.74 0.44
CA ILE A 90 18.98 2.82 -0.51
C ILE A 90 17.58 3.34 -0.89
N VAL A 91 16.80 3.80 0.08
CA VAL A 91 15.39 4.18 -0.14
C VAL A 91 15.18 5.67 -0.43
N GLN A 92 16.24 6.49 -0.43
CA GLN A 92 16.25 7.91 -0.79
C GLN A 92 15.41 8.22 -2.05
N PRO A 93 15.49 7.42 -3.15
CA PRO A 93 14.74 7.71 -4.36
C PRO A 93 13.23 7.69 -4.17
N THR A 94 12.70 6.97 -3.17
CA THR A 94 11.25 6.80 -2.95
C THR A 94 10.56 8.05 -2.40
N GLY A 95 11.31 9.06 -1.93
CA GLY A 95 10.75 10.25 -1.29
C GLY A 95 10.20 9.97 0.12
N PHE A 96 10.19 10.99 0.97
CA PHE A 96 9.84 10.87 2.40
C PHE A 96 10.61 9.78 3.15
N PHE A 97 11.83 9.47 2.71
CA PHE A 97 12.62 8.34 3.20
C PHE A 97 12.84 8.37 4.71
N ARG A 98 13.06 9.56 5.31
CA ARG A 98 13.27 9.71 6.76
C ARG A 98 12.09 9.24 7.61
N ALA A 99 10.86 9.49 7.16
CA ALA A 99 9.64 9.04 7.86
C ALA A 99 9.37 7.54 7.63
N LYS A 100 9.99 6.94 6.61
CA LYS A 100 9.89 5.51 6.29
C LYS A 100 10.98 4.68 6.99
N THR A 101 11.99 5.34 7.58
CA THR A 101 13.12 4.74 8.30
C THR A 101 13.15 5.10 9.79
N GLU A 102 12.08 5.72 10.29
CA GLU A 102 11.78 5.88 11.73
C GLU A 102 10.96 4.68 12.23
#